data_AF-A0A8H6I211-F1
#
_entry.id   AF-A0A8H6I211-F1
#
_cell.length_a   1.000
_cell.length_b   1.000
_cell.length_c   1.000
_cell.angle_alpha   90.00
_cell.angle_beta   90.00
_cell.angle_gamma   90.00
#
_symmetry.space_group_name_H-M   'P 1'
#
loop_
_entity.id
_entity.type
_entity.pdbx_description
1 polymer ?
#
loop_
_entity_poly.entity_id
_entity_poly.type
_entity_poly.pdbx_seq_one_letter_code
_entity_poly.pdbx_strand_id
1 'polypeptide(L)'
;MAASNAALAKSVTPLIAMAVFVTPDGCDFNSYRMGDRTFYGKGLTVDTSKKMTVVTQFITDNNSTTGTLVEIRRLYVQDGKVIPNSKVNFPGLLDPVDSITQKFCDDGKKAFGDQPSFQNQGGLAHMGRSLAKGHTLVLSIWDDHGANMLWLDSSYPTDVDANKPGIARGTCATDSGKPTEVESNAANAQVIFSNIKFGDIGSTYSGTPITLPQAPLPPGYNPPTGGNPTTTTTTTTTTTQGPTPTIPNTPGATQTKYGQCGGVGYSGPTQCTAGTTCTAINQFYSQCM
;
A
#
# COMPACT_ATOMS: atom_id res chain seq x y z
N MET A 1 1.60 -6.34 -1.78
CA MET A 1 3.06 -6.27 -1.99
C MET A 1 3.31 -6.49 -3.47
N ALA A 2 4.09 -5.63 -4.10
CA ALA A 2 4.54 -5.82 -5.48
C ALA A 2 6.06 -6.03 -5.46
N ALA A 3 6.53 -7.01 -6.23
CA ALA A 3 7.94 -7.23 -6.48
C ALA A 3 8.16 -7.83 -7.86
N SER A 4 9.27 -7.48 -8.51
CA SER A 4 9.67 -8.07 -9.79
C SER A 4 11.13 -8.45 -9.76
N ASN A 5 11.45 -9.61 -10.36
CA ASN A 5 12.80 -10.04 -10.75
C ASN A 5 12.92 -10.22 -12.27
N ALA A 6 11.91 -9.81 -13.04
CA ALA A 6 11.83 -10.11 -14.47
C ALA A 6 12.90 -9.29 -15.22
N ALA A 7 13.92 -10.00 -15.71
CA ALA A 7 15.07 -9.42 -16.39
C ALA A 7 14.79 -9.28 -17.89
N LEU A 8 14.98 -8.07 -18.41
CA LEU A 8 15.23 -7.82 -19.84
C LEU A 8 16.51 -7.02 -20.11
N ALA A 9 17.26 -6.67 -19.07
CA ALA A 9 18.61 -6.13 -19.18
C ALA A 9 19.53 -6.84 -18.18
N LYS A 10 20.79 -7.02 -18.54
CA LYS A 10 21.83 -7.84 -17.88
C LYS A 10 22.15 -7.55 -16.39
N SER A 11 21.36 -6.75 -15.68
CA SER A 11 21.55 -6.53 -14.24
C SER A 11 20.31 -5.91 -13.59
N VAL A 12 19.13 -6.51 -13.76
CA VAL A 12 17.95 -6.05 -12.99
C VAL A 12 18.13 -6.47 -11.54
N THR A 13 18.27 -5.47 -10.67
CA THR A 13 18.13 -5.65 -9.22
C THR A 13 16.63 -5.75 -8.96
N PRO A 14 16.11 -6.92 -8.62
CA PRO A 14 14.71 -7.02 -8.22
C PRO A 14 14.40 -6.13 -7.05
N LEU A 15 13.13 -5.77 -6.94
CA LEU A 15 12.69 -4.80 -5.96
C LEU A 15 11.36 -5.19 -5.36
N ILE A 16 11.28 -5.15 -4.03
CA ILE A 16 10.03 -5.30 -3.28
C ILE A 16 9.67 -3.96 -2.67
N ALA A 17 8.47 -3.48 -2.98
CA ALA A 17 7.89 -2.36 -2.28
C ALA A 17 6.89 -2.89 -1.23
N MET A 18 7.12 -2.55 0.04
CA MET A 18 6.03 -2.56 1.00
C MET A 18 5.26 -1.26 0.79
N ALA A 19 4.03 -1.34 0.30
CA ALA A 19 3.21 -0.15 0.12
C ALA A 19 1.85 -0.37 0.75
N VAL A 20 1.35 0.68 1.38
CA VAL A 20 0.01 0.74 1.93
C VAL A 20 -0.83 1.62 1.02
N PHE A 21 -1.86 1.01 0.42
CA PHE A 21 -2.73 1.69 -0.52
C PHE A 21 -4.10 1.88 0.12
N VAL A 22 -4.42 3.13 0.44
CA VAL A 22 -5.79 3.63 0.51
C VAL A 22 -6.03 4.62 -0.64
N THR A 23 -4.95 5.06 -1.30
CA THR A 23 -4.91 5.98 -2.44
C THR A 23 -4.03 5.39 -3.55
N PRO A 24 -4.09 5.94 -4.79
CA PRO A 24 -3.24 5.48 -5.89
C PRO A 24 -1.73 5.52 -5.59
N ASP A 25 -1.26 6.57 -4.90
CA ASP A 25 0.17 6.71 -4.59
C ASP A 25 0.60 5.97 -3.32
N GLY A 26 -0.31 5.85 -2.35
CA GLY A 26 -0.06 5.20 -1.06
C GLY A 26 1.08 5.82 -0.24
N CYS A 27 1.52 5.07 0.77
CA CYS A 27 2.76 5.27 1.50
C CYS A 27 3.66 4.05 1.28
N ASP A 28 4.76 4.26 0.53
CA ASP A 28 5.66 3.20 0.09
C ASP A 28 6.99 3.19 0.86
N PHE A 29 7.45 1.97 1.16
CA PHE A 29 8.79 1.65 1.59
C PHE A 29 9.42 0.73 0.56
N ASN A 30 10.27 1.32 -0.26
CA ASN A 30 11.15 0.65 -1.21
C ASN A 30 12.59 0.94 -0.76
N SER A 31 13.35 -0.09 -0.38
CA SER A 31 14.72 0.07 0.16
C SER A 31 15.64 0.91 -0.73
N TYR A 32 15.59 0.68 -2.04
CA TYR A 32 16.39 1.41 -3.02
C TYR A 32 15.96 2.88 -3.08
N ARG A 33 14.65 3.14 -3.15
CA ARG A 33 14.08 4.50 -3.11
C ARG A 33 14.41 5.22 -1.80
N MET A 34 14.46 4.47 -0.69
CA MET A 34 14.83 4.96 0.64
C MET A 34 16.34 5.14 0.82
N GLY A 35 17.16 4.93 -0.22
CA GLY A 35 18.59 5.23 -0.22
C GLY A 35 19.51 4.04 0.08
N ASP A 36 18.97 2.85 0.38
CA ASP A 36 19.76 1.62 0.52
C ASP A 36 19.72 0.81 -0.77
N ARG A 37 20.71 1.05 -1.63
CA ARG A 37 20.85 0.40 -2.93
C ARG A 37 21.48 -1.00 -2.87
N THR A 38 21.86 -1.46 -1.69
CA THR A 38 22.60 -2.72 -1.48
C THR A 38 21.83 -3.76 -0.68
N PHE A 39 20.57 -3.46 -0.34
CA PHE A 39 19.77 -4.31 0.52
C PHE A 39 19.05 -5.44 -0.22
N TYR A 40 18.24 -5.14 -1.23
CA TYR A 40 17.35 -6.11 -1.87
C TYR A 40 17.67 -6.22 -3.35
N GLY A 41 18.10 -7.41 -3.81
CA GLY A 41 18.59 -7.60 -5.16
C GLY A 41 19.31 -8.92 -5.39
N LYS A 42 19.83 -9.17 -6.60
CA LYS A 42 20.57 -10.39 -6.90
C LYS A 42 21.94 -10.34 -6.24
N GLY A 43 22.22 -11.28 -5.33
CA GLY A 43 23.47 -11.33 -4.56
C GLY A 43 23.61 -10.23 -3.49
N LEU A 44 22.52 -9.52 -3.15
CA LEU A 44 22.51 -8.48 -2.12
C LEU A 44 22.15 -9.06 -0.74
N THR A 45 21.96 -8.19 0.27
CA THR A 45 21.64 -8.61 1.66
C THR A 45 20.43 -9.55 1.72
N VAL A 46 19.38 -9.22 0.98
CA VAL A 46 18.27 -10.10 0.63
C VAL A 46 18.48 -10.54 -0.82
N ASP A 47 19.01 -11.75 -0.99
CA ASP A 47 19.39 -12.31 -2.28
C ASP A 47 18.17 -12.90 -2.99
N THR A 48 17.63 -12.11 -3.89
CA THR A 48 16.49 -12.46 -4.74
C THR A 48 16.73 -13.55 -5.76
N SER A 49 17.97 -14.00 -5.98
CA SER A 49 18.24 -15.19 -6.80
C SER A 49 17.90 -16.50 -6.07
N LYS A 50 17.61 -16.41 -4.77
CA LYS A 50 17.22 -17.51 -3.91
C LYS A 50 15.81 -17.31 -3.37
N LYS A 51 15.23 -18.40 -2.86
CA LYS A 51 13.99 -18.34 -2.07
C LYS A 51 14.22 -17.50 -0.81
N MET A 52 13.19 -16.78 -0.41
CA MET A 52 13.15 -16.01 0.83
C MET A 52 11.76 -16.12 1.46
N THR A 53 11.69 -15.92 2.77
CA THR A 53 10.44 -15.66 3.47
C THR A 53 10.31 -14.16 3.66
N VAL A 54 9.13 -13.59 3.37
CA VAL A 54 8.82 -12.19 3.62
C VAL A 54 7.80 -12.14 4.76
N VAL A 55 8.15 -11.48 5.86
CA VAL A 55 7.29 -11.33 7.04
C VAL A 55 6.83 -9.88 7.11
N THR A 56 5.52 -9.66 7.23
CA THR A 56 4.95 -8.32 7.44
C THR A 56 4.10 -8.34 8.71
N GLN A 57 4.36 -7.42 9.63
CA GLN A 57 3.68 -7.31 10.92
C GLN A 57 2.89 -6.00 10.96
N PHE A 58 1.66 -6.06 11.44
CA PHE A 58 0.76 -4.92 11.59
C PHE A 58 0.61 -4.64 13.08
N ILE A 59 1.32 -3.64 13.59
CA ILE A 59 1.47 -3.37 15.02
C ILE A 59 0.54 -2.23 15.40
N THR A 60 -0.23 -2.44 16.47
CA THR A 60 -1.12 -1.44 17.05
C THR A 60 -0.49 -0.71 18.22
N ASP A 61 -0.99 0.50 18.51
CA ASP A 61 -0.53 1.38 19.60
C ASP A 61 -0.51 0.72 20.99
N ASN A 62 -1.37 -0.26 21.22
CA ASN A 62 -1.54 -0.95 22.50
C ASN A 62 -1.22 -2.45 22.43
N ASN A 63 -0.62 -2.93 21.33
CA ASN A 63 -0.37 -4.35 21.07
C ASN A 63 -1.62 -5.26 21.18
N SER A 64 -2.81 -4.72 20.95
CA SER A 64 -4.09 -5.44 20.93
C SER A 64 -4.75 -5.38 19.56
N THR A 65 -5.59 -6.37 19.24
CA THR A 65 -6.39 -6.42 18.01
C THR A 65 -7.43 -5.30 17.90
N THR A 66 -7.69 -4.57 18.99
CA THR A 66 -8.62 -3.43 19.06
C THR A 66 -7.92 -2.07 18.98
N GLY A 67 -6.58 -2.05 18.95
CA GLY A 67 -5.79 -0.83 18.89
C GLY A 67 -5.75 -0.19 17.50
N THR A 68 -5.20 1.02 17.44
CA THR A 68 -4.99 1.73 16.17
C THR A 68 -3.71 1.23 15.52
N LEU A 69 -3.73 0.93 14.22
CA LEU A 69 -2.51 0.58 13.47
C LEU A 69 -1.53 1.76 13.48
N VAL A 70 -0.31 1.54 13.98
CA VAL A 70 0.72 2.59 14.11
C VAL A 70 2.03 2.26 13.39
N GLU A 71 2.32 0.98 13.19
CA GLU A 71 3.55 0.54 12.54
C GLU A 71 3.29 -0.68 11.66
N ILE A 72 3.81 -0.64 10.43
CA ILE A 72 3.92 -1.83 9.59
C ILE A 72 5.40 -2.16 9.45
N ARG A 73 5.77 -3.32 9.98
CA ARG A 73 7.15 -3.78 10.04
C ARG A 73 7.39 -4.89 9.03
N ARG A 74 8.58 -4.88 8.44
CA ARG A 74 9.04 -5.86 7.46
C ARG A 74 10.25 -6.61 8.00
N LEU A 75 10.26 -7.94 7.84
CA LEU A 75 11.44 -8.79 8.01
C LEU A 75 11.57 -9.73 6.82
N TYR A 76 12.78 -10.22 6.59
CA TYR A 76 13.06 -11.31 5.67
C TYR A 76 13.69 -12.48 6.41
N VAL A 77 13.45 -13.69 5.94
CA VAL A 77 14.22 -14.87 6.37
C VAL A 77 14.79 -15.56 5.16
N GLN A 78 16.11 -15.69 5.10
CA GLN A 78 16.82 -16.35 4.02
C GLN A 78 17.99 -17.14 4.59
N ASP A 79 18.18 -18.37 4.11
CA ASP A 79 19.22 -19.28 4.59
C ASP A 79 19.21 -19.43 6.13
N GLY A 80 18.02 -19.44 6.75
CA GLY A 80 17.81 -19.54 8.20
C GLY A 80 18.10 -18.27 9.01
N LYS A 81 18.58 -17.20 8.37
CA LYS A 81 18.89 -15.92 9.01
C LYS A 81 17.70 -14.96 8.93
N VAL A 82 17.32 -14.39 10.08
CA VAL A 82 16.36 -13.28 10.14
C VAL A 82 17.08 -11.98 9.80
N ILE A 83 16.52 -11.23 8.85
CA ILE A 83 17.08 -10.00 8.29
C ILE A 83 16.05 -8.89 8.52
N PRO A 84 16.34 -7.89 9.37
CA PRO A 84 15.51 -6.69 9.47
C PRO A 84 15.40 -5.98 8.12
N ASN A 85 14.36 -5.17 7.94
CA ASN A 85 14.29 -4.28 6.78
C ASN A 85 15.48 -3.29 6.77
N SER A 86 15.84 -2.79 5.59
CA SER A 86 16.83 -1.71 5.48
C SER A 86 16.34 -0.46 6.21
N LYS A 87 17.27 0.35 6.69
CA LYS A 87 16.97 1.70 7.18
C LYS A 87 16.91 2.69 6.03
N VAL A 88 16.11 3.74 6.19
CA VAL A 88 16.19 4.94 5.34
C VAL A 88 17.60 5.53 5.43
N ASN A 89 18.17 5.89 4.30
CA ASN A 89 19.53 6.42 4.15
C ASN A 89 19.53 7.74 3.38
N PHE A 90 18.97 8.77 3.99
CA PHE A 90 19.07 10.16 3.53
C PHE A 90 19.54 11.06 4.70
N PRO A 91 20.84 11.09 5.01
CA PRO A 91 21.38 11.86 6.12
C PRO A 91 20.98 13.34 6.04
N GLY A 92 20.40 13.86 7.13
CA GLY A 92 19.95 15.25 7.21
C GLY A 92 18.62 15.56 6.52
N LEU A 93 17.99 14.58 5.85
CA LEU A 93 16.70 14.76 5.17
C LEU A 93 15.59 13.88 5.78
N LEU A 94 15.88 12.62 6.11
CA LEU A 94 14.91 11.68 6.71
C LEU A 94 15.55 10.92 7.87
N ASP A 95 14.70 10.55 8.85
CA ASP A 95 15.12 9.71 9.97
C ASP A 95 15.47 8.28 9.50
N PRO A 96 16.50 7.61 10.06
CA PRO A 96 16.94 6.29 9.64
C PRO A 96 16.07 5.17 10.23
N VAL A 97 14.77 5.19 9.92
CA VAL A 97 13.78 4.18 10.31
C VAL A 97 13.71 3.02 9.32
N ASP A 98 13.18 1.87 9.74
CA ASP A 98 13.07 0.65 8.93
C ASP A 98 11.64 0.10 8.81
N SER A 99 10.65 0.87 9.27
CA SER A 99 9.23 0.51 9.23
C SER A 99 8.36 1.67 8.76
N ILE A 100 7.15 1.34 8.29
CA ILE A 100 6.16 2.34 7.90
C ILE A 100 5.42 2.79 9.15
N THR A 101 5.55 4.08 9.46
CA THR A 101 4.80 4.78 10.51
C THR A 101 4.14 6.01 9.91
N GLN A 102 3.21 6.65 10.63
CA GLN A 102 2.59 7.89 10.15
C GLN A 102 3.66 8.97 9.89
N LYS A 103 4.60 9.13 10.82
CA LYS A 103 5.71 10.09 10.69
C LYS A 103 6.57 9.80 9.46
N PHE A 104 6.93 8.54 9.22
CA PHE A 104 7.67 8.13 8.02
C PHE A 104 6.93 8.54 6.74
N CYS A 105 5.61 8.29 6.67
CA CYS A 105 4.81 8.67 5.50
C CYS A 105 4.79 10.19 5.30
N ASP A 106 4.62 10.96 6.38
CA ASP A 106 4.51 12.43 6.33
C ASP A 106 5.83 13.07 5.90
N ASP A 107 6.93 12.65 6.53
CA ASP A 107 8.26 13.15 6.23
C ASP A 107 8.70 12.74 4.82
N GLY A 108 8.43 11.49 4.41
CA GLY A 108 8.76 10.97 3.09
C GLY A 108 8.05 11.74 1.97
N LYS A 109 6.73 11.97 2.09
CA LYS A 109 5.98 12.76 1.10
C LYS A 109 6.52 14.18 0.99
N LYS A 110 6.83 14.83 2.12
CA LYS A 110 7.44 16.16 2.15
C LYS A 110 8.83 16.19 1.51
N ALA A 111 9.69 15.23 1.85
CA ALA A 111 11.07 15.16 1.38
C ALA A 111 11.15 14.90 -0.13
N PHE A 112 10.23 14.13 -0.69
CA PHE A 112 10.19 13.80 -2.12
C PHE A 112 9.32 14.76 -2.94
N GLY A 113 8.58 15.68 -2.29
CA GLY A 113 7.68 16.61 -2.97
C GLY A 113 6.42 15.95 -3.53
N ASP A 114 6.04 14.79 -2.97
CA ASP A 114 4.86 14.03 -3.38
C ASP A 114 3.59 14.56 -2.70
N GLN A 115 2.43 14.38 -3.34
CA GLN A 115 1.14 14.72 -2.73
C GLN A 115 0.83 13.79 -1.54
N PRO A 116 0.36 14.32 -0.39
CA PRO A 116 0.09 13.55 0.81
C PRO A 116 -1.28 12.84 0.74
N SER A 117 -1.57 12.16 -0.36
CA SER A 117 -2.89 11.54 -0.60
C SER A 117 -3.26 10.51 0.47
N PHE A 118 -2.29 9.69 0.91
CA PHE A 118 -2.44 8.73 2.01
C PHE A 118 -2.86 9.38 3.33
N GLN A 119 -2.22 10.49 3.67
CA GLN A 119 -2.53 11.28 4.87
C GLN A 119 -3.93 11.86 4.79
N ASN A 120 -4.28 12.43 3.64
CA ASN A 120 -5.58 13.06 3.41
C ASN A 120 -6.74 12.08 3.55
N GLN A 121 -6.51 10.77 3.40
CA GLN A 121 -7.52 9.72 3.60
C GLN A 121 -7.52 9.11 5.02
N GLY A 122 -6.71 9.65 5.94
CA GLY A 122 -6.65 9.21 7.33
C GLY A 122 -5.54 8.21 7.63
N GLY A 123 -4.59 8.03 6.71
CA GLY A 123 -3.31 7.37 6.93
C GLY A 123 -3.41 5.95 7.51
N LEU A 124 -2.48 5.62 8.41
CA LEU A 124 -2.42 4.27 9.00
C LEU A 124 -3.65 3.93 9.86
N ALA A 125 -4.24 4.92 10.53
CA ALA A 125 -5.46 4.69 11.30
C ALA A 125 -6.62 4.25 10.40
N HIS A 126 -6.78 4.87 9.23
CA HIS A 126 -7.76 4.42 8.23
C HIS A 126 -7.44 3.03 7.71
N MET A 127 -6.17 2.75 7.39
CA MET A 127 -5.76 1.42 6.95
C MET A 127 -6.08 0.35 8.00
N GLY A 128 -5.80 0.61 9.28
CA GLY A 128 -6.11 -0.29 10.38
C GLY A 128 -7.60 -0.62 10.48
N ARG A 129 -8.47 0.38 10.36
CA ARG A 129 -9.92 0.17 10.26
C ARG A 129 -10.32 -0.67 9.05
N SER A 130 -9.65 -0.48 7.92
CA SER A 130 -9.89 -1.27 6.72
C SER A 130 -9.51 -2.74 6.95
N LEU A 131 -8.33 -3.01 7.51
CA LEU A 131 -7.88 -4.37 7.85
C LEU A 131 -8.84 -5.07 8.80
N ALA A 132 -9.37 -4.34 9.80
CA ALA A 132 -10.31 -4.88 10.78
C ALA A 132 -11.65 -5.36 10.17
N LYS A 133 -12.01 -4.89 8.96
CA LYS A 133 -13.20 -5.37 8.23
C LYS A 133 -12.97 -6.71 7.52
N GLY A 134 -11.74 -7.21 7.50
CA GLY A 134 -11.35 -8.37 6.73
C GLY A 134 -10.99 -8.00 5.30
N HIS A 135 -9.85 -8.52 4.83
CA HIS A 135 -9.31 -8.32 3.49
C HIS A 135 -9.22 -9.66 2.77
N THR A 136 -9.28 -9.65 1.44
CA THR A 136 -9.02 -10.83 0.61
C THR A 136 -7.56 -10.81 0.16
N LEU A 137 -6.85 -11.94 0.30
CA LEU A 137 -5.50 -12.09 -0.24
C LEU A 137 -5.56 -12.24 -1.76
N VAL A 138 -4.83 -11.39 -2.48
CA VAL A 138 -4.66 -11.46 -3.93
C VAL A 138 -3.20 -11.74 -4.26
N LEU A 139 -2.96 -12.67 -5.18
CA LEU A 139 -1.64 -13.00 -5.72
C LEU A 139 -1.71 -12.85 -7.24
N SER A 140 -0.80 -12.09 -7.84
CA SER A 140 -0.80 -11.81 -9.27
C SER A 140 0.61 -11.72 -9.85
N ILE A 141 0.69 -11.85 -11.18
CA ILE A 141 1.82 -11.52 -12.03
C ILE A 141 1.26 -10.70 -13.20
N TRP A 142 1.89 -9.58 -13.50
CA TRP A 142 1.38 -8.61 -14.47
C TRP A 142 2.52 -7.68 -14.93
N ASP A 143 2.37 -7.09 -16.10
CA ASP A 143 3.13 -5.96 -16.62
C ASP A 143 2.23 -4.71 -16.73
N ASP A 144 2.81 -3.54 -16.96
CA ASP A 144 2.14 -2.25 -16.78
C ASP A 144 2.10 -1.46 -18.08
N HIS A 145 0.94 -1.45 -18.73
CA HIS A 145 0.70 -0.63 -19.92
C HIS A 145 0.64 0.87 -19.66
N GLY A 146 0.51 1.30 -18.39
CA GLY A 146 0.40 2.70 -18.01
C GLY A 146 1.76 3.36 -17.78
N ALA A 147 2.65 2.72 -17.04
CA ALA A 147 3.95 3.27 -16.65
C ALA A 147 5.12 2.29 -16.77
N ASN A 148 4.96 1.16 -17.48
CA ASN A 148 6.00 0.18 -17.77
C ASN A 148 6.74 -0.34 -16.51
N MET A 149 6.07 -0.33 -15.35
CA MET A 149 6.64 -0.69 -14.06
C MET A 149 7.78 0.19 -13.55
N LEU A 150 8.05 1.32 -14.22
CA LEU A 150 9.18 2.21 -13.90
C LEU A 150 9.07 2.82 -12.49
N TRP A 151 7.84 3.01 -12.00
CA TRP A 151 7.54 3.45 -10.64
C TRP A 151 7.94 2.43 -9.57
N LEU A 152 8.28 1.20 -9.95
CA LEU A 152 8.77 0.16 -9.04
C LEU A 152 10.29 0.01 -9.11
N ASP A 153 10.87 -0.05 -10.31
CA ASP A 153 12.23 -0.57 -10.50
C ASP A 153 13.18 0.32 -11.33
N SER A 154 12.74 1.51 -11.74
CA SER A 154 13.52 2.47 -12.54
C SER A 154 13.52 3.86 -11.89
N SER A 155 13.76 4.91 -12.68
CA SER A 155 13.58 6.31 -12.30
C SER A 155 12.20 6.79 -12.73
N TYR A 156 11.40 7.28 -11.78
CA TYR A 156 10.03 7.72 -12.05
C TYR A 156 9.61 8.90 -11.15
N PRO A 157 9.00 9.97 -11.72
CA PRO A 157 8.68 10.19 -13.15
C PRO A 157 9.91 10.33 -14.06
N THR A 158 9.77 10.02 -15.36
CA THR A 158 10.91 9.94 -16.30
C THR A 158 11.40 11.29 -16.82
N ASP A 159 10.63 12.36 -16.61
CA ASP A 159 10.94 13.74 -16.96
C ASP A 159 11.61 14.51 -15.80
N VAL A 160 11.88 13.84 -14.69
CA VAL A 160 12.54 14.41 -13.51
C VAL A 160 13.96 13.85 -13.37
N ASP A 161 14.89 14.69 -12.93
CA ASP A 161 16.28 14.27 -12.65
C ASP A 161 16.32 13.09 -11.67
N ALA A 162 16.90 11.98 -12.13
CA ALA A 162 17.07 10.74 -11.38
C ALA A 162 17.87 10.90 -10.07
N ASN A 163 18.65 11.98 -9.93
CA ASN A 163 19.42 12.27 -8.72
C ASN A 163 18.59 12.94 -7.62
N LYS A 164 17.37 13.40 -7.91
CA LYS A 164 16.48 13.94 -6.87
C LYS A 164 16.03 12.82 -5.93
N PRO A 165 16.01 13.06 -4.60
CA PRO A 165 15.48 12.11 -3.64
C PRO A 165 14.08 11.62 -4.02
N GLY A 166 13.87 10.30 -3.96
CA GLY A 166 12.58 9.68 -4.25
C GLY A 166 12.32 9.35 -5.73
N ILE A 167 13.15 9.78 -6.68
CA ILE A 167 12.97 9.50 -8.11
C ILE A 167 13.51 8.13 -8.52
N ALA A 168 14.75 7.82 -8.14
CA ALA A 168 15.35 6.53 -8.45
C ALA A 168 14.81 5.45 -7.50
N ARG A 169 14.19 4.42 -8.07
CA ARG A 169 13.49 3.34 -7.35
C ARG A 169 14.10 1.98 -7.63
N GLY A 170 14.92 1.87 -8.66
CA GLY A 170 15.75 0.70 -8.92
C GLY A 170 16.82 0.98 -9.97
N THR A 171 17.21 -0.08 -10.67
CA THR A 171 18.32 -0.08 -11.62
C THR A 171 17.88 -0.35 -13.06
N CYS A 172 16.59 -0.62 -13.29
CA CYS A 172 16.05 -0.83 -14.63
C CYS A 172 16.18 0.45 -15.45
N ALA A 173 16.49 0.29 -16.74
CA ALA A 173 16.54 1.41 -17.67
C ALA A 173 15.14 2.02 -17.86
N THR A 174 15.06 3.32 -18.13
CA THR A 174 13.78 4.04 -18.27
C THR A 174 13.00 3.67 -19.53
N ASP A 175 13.62 2.95 -20.47
CA ASP A 175 13.01 2.41 -21.69
C ASP A 175 12.61 0.93 -21.57
N SER A 176 12.78 0.32 -20.39
CA SER A 176 12.40 -1.06 -20.10
C SER A 176 10.91 -1.23 -19.76
N GLY A 177 10.47 -2.47 -19.55
CA GLY A 177 9.15 -2.79 -19.00
C GLY A 177 7.97 -2.62 -19.96
N LYS A 178 8.22 -2.30 -21.23
CA LYS A 178 7.16 -2.21 -22.25
C LYS A 178 6.48 -3.58 -22.41
N PRO A 179 5.15 -3.68 -22.28
CA PRO A 179 4.41 -4.93 -22.38
C PRO A 179 4.80 -5.79 -23.58
N THR A 180 4.81 -5.20 -24.78
CA THR A 180 5.15 -5.90 -26.02
C THR A 180 6.56 -6.51 -26.03
N GLU A 181 7.51 -5.92 -25.30
CA GLU A 181 8.87 -6.45 -25.18
C GLU A 181 8.96 -7.53 -24.11
N VAL A 182 8.35 -7.31 -22.93
CA VAL A 182 8.40 -8.27 -21.80
C VAL A 182 7.62 -9.54 -22.09
N GLU A 183 6.44 -9.43 -22.70
CA GLU A 183 5.60 -10.58 -23.08
C GLU A 183 6.30 -11.49 -24.09
N SER A 184 7.11 -10.92 -24.99
CA SER A 184 7.87 -11.68 -25.99
C SER A 184 9.15 -12.28 -25.39
N ASN A 185 9.97 -11.44 -24.74
CA ASN A 185 11.32 -11.85 -24.37
C ASN A 185 11.40 -12.58 -23.02
N ALA A 186 10.39 -12.41 -22.17
CA ALA A 186 10.28 -13.05 -20.86
C ALA A 186 8.94 -13.79 -20.72
N ALA A 187 8.44 -14.37 -21.82
CA ALA A 187 7.17 -15.10 -21.89
C ALA A 187 7.03 -16.23 -20.85
N ASN A 188 8.16 -16.80 -20.41
CA ASN A 188 8.23 -17.85 -19.39
C ASN A 188 8.53 -17.34 -17.98
N ALA A 189 8.47 -16.02 -17.75
CA ALA A 189 8.62 -15.45 -16.42
C ALA A 189 7.52 -15.99 -15.49
N GLN A 190 7.91 -16.31 -14.26
CA GLN A 190 7.02 -16.89 -13.28
C GLN A 190 7.36 -16.42 -11.87
N VAL A 191 6.35 -16.39 -11.01
CA VAL A 191 6.48 -16.17 -9.57
C VAL A 191 5.87 -17.36 -8.83
N ILE A 192 6.53 -17.81 -7.77
CA ILE A 192 6.05 -18.91 -6.94
C ILE A 192 5.83 -18.38 -5.53
N PHE A 193 4.57 -18.29 -5.12
CA PHE A 193 4.19 -18.04 -3.74
C PHE A 193 3.94 -19.37 -3.03
N SER A 194 4.50 -19.54 -1.83
CA SER A 194 4.36 -20.77 -1.05
C SER A 194 4.50 -20.47 0.45
N ASN A 195 4.15 -21.45 1.29
CA ASN A 195 4.31 -21.36 2.75
C ASN A 195 3.64 -20.10 3.36
N ILE A 196 2.44 -19.77 2.88
CA ILE A 196 1.64 -18.66 3.39
C ILE A 196 1.25 -18.96 4.83
N LYS A 197 1.57 -18.04 5.75
CA LYS A 197 1.23 -18.11 7.17
C LYS A 197 0.68 -16.77 7.63
N PHE A 198 -0.25 -16.80 8.57
CA PHE A 198 -0.77 -15.64 9.28
C PHE A 198 -1.10 -16.05 10.72
N GLY A 199 -1.02 -15.11 11.65
CA GLY A 199 -1.21 -15.37 13.07
C GLY A 199 -0.54 -14.30 13.92
N ASP A 200 -0.35 -14.61 15.20
CA ASP A 200 0.21 -13.69 16.19
C ASP A 200 1.61 -13.21 15.80
N ILE A 201 1.92 -11.96 16.15
CA ILE A 201 3.22 -11.33 15.88
C ILE A 201 4.34 -12.20 16.49
N GLY A 202 5.29 -12.62 15.66
CA GLY A 202 6.41 -13.46 16.07
C GLY A 202 6.18 -14.98 15.92
N SER A 203 4.95 -15.43 15.65
CA SER A 203 4.62 -16.88 15.56
C SER A 203 4.88 -17.50 14.17
N THR A 204 5.02 -16.67 13.13
CA THR A 204 4.96 -17.13 11.73
C THR A 204 6.34 -17.36 11.08
N TYR A 205 7.43 -17.09 11.80
CA TYR A 205 8.79 -17.31 11.34
C TYR A 205 9.69 -17.85 12.44
N SER A 206 10.78 -18.48 12.03
CA SER A 206 11.83 -19.03 12.89
C SER A 206 13.19 -18.70 12.29
N GLY A 207 14.22 -18.60 13.12
CA GLY A 207 15.58 -18.31 12.71
C GLY A 207 16.38 -17.76 13.88
N THR A 208 17.64 -17.39 13.64
CA THR A 208 18.47 -16.77 14.68
C THR A 208 17.78 -15.51 15.20
N PRO A 209 17.41 -15.46 16.50
CA PRO A 209 16.69 -14.32 17.05
C PRO A 209 17.51 -13.04 16.90
N ILE A 210 16.82 -11.95 16.58
CA ILE A 210 17.38 -10.61 16.55
C ILE A 210 16.53 -9.74 17.50
N THR A 211 17.19 -8.91 18.31
CA THR A 211 16.48 -7.92 19.11
C THR A 211 16.14 -6.75 18.20
N LEU A 212 14.85 -6.56 17.95
CA LEU A 212 14.35 -5.43 17.17
C LEU A 212 13.79 -4.38 18.14
N PRO A 213 14.30 -3.14 18.14
CA PRO A 213 13.66 -2.08 18.92
C PRO A 213 12.22 -1.90 18.43
N GLN A 214 11.26 -1.82 19.36
CA GLN A 214 9.93 -1.33 19.02
C GLN A 214 10.03 0.17 18.76
N ALA A 215 9.44 0.66 17.66
CA ALA A 215 9.44 2.10 17.42
C ALA A 215 8.69 2.77 18.58
N PRO A 216 9.29 3.74 19.30
CA PRO A 216 8.57 4.47 20.33
C PRO A 216 7.39 5.21 19.68
N LEU A 217 6.22 5.21 20.32
CA LEU A 217 5.16 6.13 19.92
C LEU A 217 5.69 7.58 20.00
N PRO A 218 5.41 8.46 19.02
CA PRO A 218 5.88 9.83 19.09
C PRO A 218 5.34 10.52 20.36
N PRO A 219 6.16 11.28 21.12
CA PRO A 219 5.69 12.03 22.28
C PRO A 219 4.56 12.98 21.91
N GLY A 220 3.39 12.84 22.54
CA GLY A 220 2.21 13.66 22.26
C GLY A 220 1.36 13.20 21.06
N TYR A 221 1.69 12.08 20.42
CA TYR A 221 0.81 11.46 19.43
C TYR A 221 -0.37 10.78 20.13
N ASN A 222 -1.53 11.42 20.03
CA ASN A 222 -2.81 10.80 20.34
C ASN A 222 -3.44 10.40 19.00
N PRO A 223 -3.42 9.12 18.59
CA PRO A 223 -4.08 8.71 17.37
C PRO A 223 -5.55 9.16 17.44
N PRO A 224 -6.14 9.66 16.34
CA PRO A 224 -7.54 10.06 16.34
C PRO A 224 -8.39 8.93 16.93
N THR A 225 -9.18 9.22 17.97
CA THR A 225 -10.12 8.25 18.54
C THR A 225 -11.11 7.84 17.46
N GLY A 226 -10.93 6.63 16.92
CA GLY A 226 -11.77 6.19 15.82
C GLY A 226 -11.35 4.86 15.24
N GLY A 227 -11.93 3.78 15.78
CA GLY A 227 -12.16 2.58 14.99
C GLY A 227 -12.09 1.23 15.68
N ASN A 228 -12.60 1.07 16.89
CA ASN A 228 -13.05 -0.27 17.28
C ASN A 228 -14.29 -0.61 16.43
N PRO A 229 -14.34 -1.73 15.68
CA PRO A 229 -15.61 -2.33 15.34
C PRO A 229 -16.12 -2.94 16.64
N THR A 230 -16.78 -2.13 17.48
CA THR A 230 -17.64 -2.72 18.50
C THR A 230 -18.70 -3.49 17.73
N THR A 231 -18.66 -4.81 17.82
CA THR A 231 -19.72 -5.70 17.41
C THR A 231 -20.97 -5.28 18.18
N THR A 232 -21.77 -4.38 17.62
CA THR A 232 -23.10 -4.12 18.13
C THR A 232 -23.93 -5.33 17.78
N THR A 233 -24.08 -6.26 18.72
CA THR A 233 -25.14 -7.26 18.70
C THR A 233 -26.46 -6.50 18.65
N THR A 234 -27.03 -6.32 17.46
CA THR A 234 -28.35 -5.72 17.30
C THR A 234 -29.38 -6.76 17.75
N THR A 235 -29.80 -6.66 19.01
CA THR A 235 -31.01 -7.30 19.50
C THR A 235 -32.20 -6.69 18.75
N THR A 236 -32.93 -7.54 18.03
CA THR A 236 -34.15 -7.19 17.29
C THR A 236 -35.23 -6.76 18.28
N THR A 237 -35.50 -5.46 18.36
CA THR A 237 -36.73 -4.93 18.97
C THR A 237 -37.62 -4.37 17.88
N THR A 238 -38.72 -5.09 17.65
CA THR A 238 -39.81 -4.72 16.76
C THR A 238 -40.55 -3.53 17.35
N THR A 239 -40.51 -2.37 16.69
CA THR A 239 -41.43 -1.25 16.96
C THR A 239 -42.05 -0.75 15.66
N THR A 240 -43.35 -0.55 15.73
CA THR A 240 -44.31 -0.32 14.64
C THR A 240 -44.14 1.04 13.97
N GLN A 241 -44.24 1.03 12.64
CA GLN A 241 -44.13 2.15 11.71
C GLN A 241 -45.29 3.17 11.88
N GLY A 242 -44.94 4.45 12.06
CA GLY A 242 -45.82 5.61 11.88
C GLY A 242 -45.49 6.36 10.57
N PRO A 243 -46.41 7.19 10.04
CA PRO A 243 -46.39 7.62 8.64
C PRO A 243 -45.36 8.71 8.33
N THR A 244 -44.85 8.66 7.10
CA THR A 244 -43.81 9.51 6.50
C THR A 244 -44.26 10.95 6.25
N PRO A 245 -43.45 11.98 6.57
CA PRO A 245 -43.65 13.33 6.05
C PRO A 245 -42.92 13.54 4.71
N THR A 246 -43.66 13.99 3.69
CA THR A 246 -43.15 14.48 2.40
C THR A 246 -42.51 15.86 2.53
N ILE A 247 -41.29 16.05 2.00
CA ILE A 247 -40.56 17.33 1.91
C ILE A 247 -40.23 17.64 0.43
N PRO A 248 -40.23 18.92 -0.01
CA PRO A 248 -40.23 19.32 -1.43
C PRO A 248 -38.87 19.22 -2.14
N ASN A 249 -38.93 18.99 -3.46
CA ASN A 249 -37.81 18.89 -4.40
C ASN A 249 -37.03 20.20 -4.58
N THR A 250 -35.82 20.28 -4.01
CA THR A 250 -34.73 21.12 -4.52
C THR A 250 -33.90 20.30 -5.52
N PRO A 251 -33.44 20.86 -6.66
CA PRO A 251 -32.59 20.12 -7.58
C PRO A 251 -31.28 19.73 -6.89
N GLY A 252 -31.10 18.43 -6.63
CA GLY A 252 -29.84 17.91 -6.11
C GLY A 252 -28.71 18.17 -7.10
N ALA A 253 -27.48 18.35 -6.59
CA ALA A 253 -26.30 18.49 -7.44
C ALA A 253 -26.23 17.32 -8.44
N THR A 254 -25.87 17.64 -9.68
CA THR A 254 -25.78 16.68 -10.79
C THR A 254 -24.31 16.31 -11.03
N GLN A 255 -24.04 15.04 -11.33
CA GLN A 255 -22.72 14.51 -11.61
C GLN A 255 -22.35 14.61 -13.10
N THR A 256 -21.08 14.83 -13.39
CA THR A 256 -20.55 14.86 -14.77
C THR A 256 -20.53 13.46 -15.40
N LYS A 257 -20.47 13.39 -16.74
CA LYS A 257 -20.23 12.14 -17.46
C LYS A 257 -18.92 11.52 -16.97
N TYR A 258 -18.96 10.22 -16.67
CA TYR A 258 -17.91 9.40 -16.03
C TYR A 258 -17.65 9.66 -14.54
N GLY A 259 -18.39 10.57 -13.90
CA GLY A 259 -18.33 10.74 -12.45
C GLY A 259 -19.04 9.63 -11.68
N GLN A 260 -18.62 9.39 -10.43
CA GLN A 260 -19.28 8.43 -9.54
C GLN A 260 -20.66 8.97 -9.16
N CYS A 261 -21.69 8.13 -9.26
CA CYS A 261 -23.08 8.47 -8.98
C CYS A 261 -23.76 7.51 -7.99
N GLY A 262 -23.01 6.54 -7.44
CA GLY A 262 -23.54 5.57 -6.51
C GLY A 262 -22.50 4.59 -6.00
N GLY A 263 -22.93 3.69 -5.13
CA GLY A 263 -22.10 2.71 -4.45
C GLY A 263 -22.18 2.80 -2.92
N VAL A 264 -21.95 1.69 -2.23
CA VAL A 264 -21.94 1.61 -0.77
C VAL A 264 -20.94 2.64 -0.20
N GLY A 265 -21.44 3.55 0.63
CA GLY A 265 -20.65 4.60 1.27
C GLY A 265 -20.50 5.90 0.46
N TYR A 266 -21.05 5.98 -0.76
CA TYR A 266 -21.02 7.21 -1.56
C TYR A 266 -22.06 8.22 -1.06
N SER A 267 -21.61 9.46 -0.77
CA SER A 267 -22.46 10.56 -0.29
C SER A 267 -22.55 11.75 -1.25
N GLY A 268 -22.06 11.58 -2.48
CA GLY A 268 -22.06 12.64 -3.50
C GLY A 268 -23.29 12.65 -4.40
N PRO A 269 -23.29 13.49 -5.45
CA PRO A 269 -24.34 13.56 -6.47
C PRO A 269 -24.72 12.19 -7.05
N THR A 270 -25.99 11.79 -6.95
CA THR A 270 -26.50 10.52 -7.50
C THR A 270 -27.20 10.67 -8.85
N GLN A 271 -27.54 11.90 -9.23
CA GLN A 271 -28.14 12.22 -10.53
C GLN A 271 -27.05 12.53 -11.54
N CYS A 272 -27.13 11.94 -12.73
CA CYS A 272 -26.16 12.15 -13.80
C CYS A 272 -26.57 13.31 -14.72
N THR A 273 -25.60 13.94 -15.38
CA THR A 273 -25.86 14.99 -16.38
C THR A 273 -26.77 14.46 -17.49
N ALA A 274 -27.56 15.36 -18.08
CA ALA A 274 -28.55 15.00 -19.09
C ALA A 274 -27.91 14.18 -20.24
N GLY A 275 -28.54 13.04 -20.58
CA GLY A 275 -28.03 12.12 -21.60
C GLY A 275 -27.10 11.02 -21.10
N THR A 276 -26.87 10.92 -19.78
CA THR A 276 -26.10 9.82 -19.16
C THR A 276 -26.89 9.16 -18.04
N THR A 277 -26.64 7.88 -17.77
CA THR A 277 -27.34 7.08 -16.76
C THR A 277 -26.38 6.57 -15.71
N CYS A 278 -26.78 6.62 -14.44
CA CYS A 278 -25.99 6.04 -13.36
C CYS A 278 -25.98 4.51 -13.46
N THR A 279 -24.88 3.95 -13.94
CA THR A 279 -24.72 2.51 -14.17
C THR A 279 -23.87 1.90 -13.06
N ALA A 280 -24.43 0.91 -12.36
CA ALA A 280 -23.70 0.18 -11.33
C ALA A 280 -22.62 -0.70 -11.96
N ILE A 281 -21.35 -0.47 -11.59
CA ILE A 281 -20.21 -1.28 -12.02
C ILE A 281 -19.93 -2.35 -10.97
N ASN A 282 -20.00 -1.99 -9.70
CA ASN A 282 -19.97 -2.92 -8.58
C ASN A 282 -20.72 -2.33 -7.37
N GLN A 283 -20.83 -3.11 -6.28
CA GLN A 283 -21.56 -2.71 -5.08
C GLN A 283 -21.06 -1.41 -4.43
N PHE A 284 -19.80 -1.03 -4.66
CA PHE A 284 -19.17 0.19 -4.09
C PHE A 284 -19.07 1.34 -5.10
N TYR A 285 -19.39 1.11 -6.38
CA TYR A 285 -19.15 2.08 -7.43
C TYR A 285 -20.18 2.00 -8.57
N SER A 286 -20.87 3.12 -8.79
CA SER A 286 -21.72 3.36 -9.96
C SER A 286 -21.24 4.61 -10.68
N GLN A 287 -21.30 4.62 -12.02
CA GLN A 287 -20.73 5.68 -12.85
C GLN A 287 -21.76 6.22 -13.85
N CYS A 288 -21.75 7.54 -14.09
CA CYS A 288 -22.55 8.16 -15.14
C CYS A 288 -22.00 7.81 -16.53
N MET A 289 -22.74 7.05 -17.33
CA MET A 289 -22.35 6.60 -18.67
C MET A 289 -23.35 7.05 -19.73
#